data_AF-A0A6B8KI04-F1
#
_entry.id   AF-A0A6B8KI04-F1
#
_cell.length_a   1.000
_cell.length_b   1.000
_cell.length_c   1.000
_cell.angle_alpha   90.00
_cell.angle_beta   90.00
_cell.angle_gamma   90.00
#
_symmetry.space_group_name_H-M   'P 1'
#
loop_
_entity.id
_entity.type
_entity.pdbx_description
1 polymer ?
#
loop_
_entity_poly.entity_id
_entity_poly.type
_entity_poly.pdbx_seq_one_letter_code
_entity_poly.pdbx_strand_id
1 'polypeptide(L)'
;MPEPLRRPAESEDFLKKSAKLHELALEFGHDPGKAVLSPETRIFDCLGQSFTAEGEAFPDGSIKIYYDPKMSDARMACCLAHEIQHLRYFAVREAYLGEPEDGPLHGRFSKFTPGLLAAQRGVSDYSNEHWDSWRAAAPPKLFSMEMEEGGSEPINETVADVAKALYNWGPEVRINPVWKELQQAVNDEYRKLTSGGV
;
A
#
# COMPACT_ATOMS: atom_id res chain seq x y z
N MET A 1 -27.30 -16.29 -32.90
CA MET A 1 -27.18 -16.48 -31.44
C MET A 1 -25.96 -15.70 -31.01
N PRO A 2 -26.07 -14.58 -30.28
CA PRO A 2 -24.88 -13.96 -29.68
C PRO A 2 -24.27 -14.97 -28.69
N GLU A 3 -22.94 -15.13 -28.73
CA GLU A 3 -22.23 -15.92 -27.73
C GLU A 3 -22.61 -15.42 -26.32
N PRO A 4 -22.83 -16.31 -25.34
CA PRO A 4 -22.96 -15.86 -23.96
C PRO A 4 -21.68 -15.14 -23.58
N LEU A 5 -21.81 -13.88 -23.13
CA LEU A 5 -20.70 -13.09 -22.60
C LEU A 5 -19.94 -13.93 -21.58
N ARG A 6 -18.75 -14.44 -21.97
CA ARG A 6 -17.85 -15.13 -21.04
C ARG A 6 -17.65 -14.22 -19.83
N ARG A 7 -17.84 -14.74 -18.63
CA ARG A 7 -17.59 -13.98 -17.40
C ARG A 7 -16.12 -13.52 -17.44
N PRO A 8 -15.79 -12.27 -17.08
CA PRO A 8 -14.41 -11.77 -17.14
C PRO A 8 -13.39 -12.73 -16.49
N ALA A 9 -13.78 -13.38 -15.39
CA ALA A 9 -13.01 -14.38 -14.66
C ALA A 9 -12.62 -15.65 -15.45
N GLU A 10 -13.29 -15.93 -16.58
CA GLU A 10 -13.07 -17.11 -17.43
C GLU A 10 -12.36 -16.73 -18.74
N SER A 11 -11.99 -15.46 -18.91
CA SER A 11 -11.25 -15.01 -20.08
C SER A 11 -9.79 -15.49 -20.03
N GLU A 12 -9.22 -15.80 -21.20
CA GLU A 12 -7.82 -16.23 -21.30
C GLU A 12 -6.86 -15.16 -20.75
N ASP A 13 -7.17 -13.88 -20.97
CA ASP A 13 -6.39 -12.77 -20.42
C ASP A 13 -6.44 -12.74 -18.88
N PHE A 14 -7.63 -12.85 -18.28
CA PHE A 14 -7.78 -12.91 -16.82
C PHE A 14 -6.97 -14.06 -16.21
N LEU A 15 -7.04 -15.26 -16.81
CA LEU A 15 -6.29 -16.42 -16.31
C LEU A 15 -4.78 -16.21 -16.41
N LYS A 16 -4.29 -15.62 -17.51
CA LYS A 16 -2.87 -15.27 -17.67
C LYS A 16 -2.43 -14.23 -16.64
N LYS A 17 -3.22 -13.19 -16.42
CA LYS A 17 -2.95 -12.15 -15.41
C LYS A 17 -2.98 -12.69 -13.99
N SER A 18 -3.90 -13.61 -13.69
CA SER A 18 -3.98 -14.28 -12.39
C SER A 18 -2.73 -15.13 -12.13
N ALA A 19 -2.28 -15.91 -13.11
CA ALA A 19 -1.01 -16.64 -13.02
C ALA A 19 0.18 -15.70 -12.84
N LYS A 20 0.20 -14.57 -13.56
CA LYS A 20 1.26 -13.57 -13.41
C LYS A 20 1.26 -12.93 -12.03
N LEU A 21 0.10 -12.63 -11.44
CA LEU A 21 -0.01 -12.12 -10.08
C LEU A 21 0.58 -13.11 -9.06
N HIS A 22 0.32 -14.41 -9.24
CA HIS A 22 0.88 -15.47 -8.41
C HIS A 22 2.41 -15.53 -8.49
N GLU A 23 3.00 -15.39 -9.69
CA GLU A 23 4.45 -15.28 -9.87
C GLU A 23 5.02 -14.04 -9.19
N LEU A 24 4.39 -12.88 -9.40
CA LEU A 24 4.81 -11.62 -8.78
C LEU A 24 4.78 -11.72 -7.25
N ALA A 25 3.72 -12.30 -6.66
CA ALA A 25 3.64 -12.49 -5.22
C ALA A 25 4.85 -13.27 -4.66
N LEU A 26 5.28 -14.32 -5.35
CA LEU A 26 6.50 -15.05 -5.00
C LEU A 26 7.76 -14.17 -5.11
N GLU A 27 7.89 -13.38 -6.19
CA GLU A 27 9.02 -12.45 -6.37
C GLU A 27 9.10 -11.41 -5.23
N PHE A 28 7.95 -10.93 -4.74
CA PHE A 28 7.88 -10.00 -3.61
C PHE A 28 8.04 -10.67 -2.23
N GLY A 29 8.16 -12.00 -2.17
CA GLY A 29 8.22 -12.76 -0.92
C GLY A 29 6.90 -12.78 -0.16
N HIS A 30 5.77 -12.62 -0.86
CA HIS A 30 4.42 -12.72 -0.32
C HIS A 30 3.83 -14.11 -0.60
N ASP A 31 2.89 -14.55 0.23
CA ASP A 31 2.18 -15.82 0.01
C ASP A 31 1.32 -15.68 -1.27
N PRO A 32 1.60 -16.46 -2.32
CA PRO A 32 0.89 -16.30 -3.58
C PRO A 32 -0.56 -16.81 -3.49
N GLY A 33 -0.91 -17.60 -2.48
CA GLY A 33 -2.30 -17.96 -2.15
C GLY A 33 -3.08 -16.80 -1.52
N LYS A 34 -2.42 -15.72 -1.09
CA LYS A 34 -3.02 -14.53 -0.51
C LYS A 34 -3.14 -13.37 -1.48
N ALA A 35 -2.53 -13.43 -2.66
CA ALA A 35 -2.70 -12.43 -3.71
C ALA A 35 -3.68 -12.94 -4.77
N VAL A 36 -4.84 -12.30 -4.89
CA VAL A 36 -5.91 -12.72 -5.81
C VAL A 36 -6.28 -11.63 -6.80
N LEU A 37 -6.51 -12.02 -8.04
CA LEU A 37 -7.08 -11.14 -9.07
C LEU A 37 -8.60 -11.20 -8.98
N SER A 38 -9.27 -10.06 -8.79
CA SER A 38 -10.74 -10.00 -8.73
C SER A 38 -11.32 -9.50 -10.05
N PRO A 39 -12.38 -10.13 -10.60
CA PRO A 39 -13.10 -9.62 -11.77
C PRO A 39 -13.99 -8.42 -11.44
N GLU A 40 -14.12 -8.06 -10.16
CA GLU A 40 -14.92 -6.93 -9.70
C GLU A 40 -14.20 -5.60 -10.01
N THR A 41 -14.97 -4.54 -10.22
CA THR A 41 -14.46 -3.17 -10.19
C THR A 41 -14.86 -2.54 -8.87
N ARG A 42 -13.90 -1.95 -8.16
CA ARG A 42 -14.19 -1.14 -6.99
C ARG A 42 -14.00 0.33 -7.29
N ILE A 43 -15.03 1.10 -6.99
CA ILE A 43 -15.04 2.55 -7.09
C ILE A 43 -15.23 3.09 -5.68
N PHE A 44 -14.49 4.13 -5.33
CA PHE A 44 -14.64 4.84 -4.07
C PHE A 44 -14.58 6.35 -4.31
N ASP A 45 -15.24 7.11 -3.45
CA ASP A 45 -15.26 8.57 -3.53
C ASP A 45 -14.23 9.17 -2.57
N CYS A 46 -13.38 10.04 -3.08
CA CYS A 46 -12.43 10.83 -2.31
C CYS A 46 -12.51 12.30 -2.78
N LEU A 47 -12.70 13.26 -1.86
CA LEU A 47 -12.85 14.69 -2.17
C LEU A 47 -13.94 15.05 -3.20
N GLY A 48 -15.00 14.24 -3.30
CA GLY A 48 -16.05 14.45 -4.30
C GLY A 48 -15.64 14.05 -5.72
N GLN A 49 -14.52 13.34 -5.88
CA GLN A 49 -14.13 12.64 -7.09
C GLN A 49 -14.25 11.13 -6.89
N SER A 50 -14.64 10.41 -7.92
CA SER A 50 -14.72 8.95 -7.89
C SER A 50 -13.47 8.33 -8.49
N PHE A 51 -12.79 7.48 -7.72
CA PHE A 51 -11.58 6.77 -8.12
C PHE A 51 -11.88 5.29 -8.32
N THR A 52 -11.16 4.66 -9.24
CA THR A 52 -11.18 3.19 -9.37
C THR A 52 -9.99 2.63 -8.62
N ALA A 53 -10.24 1.79 -7.62
CA ALA A 53 -9.18 1.13 -6.86
C ALA A 53 -8.42 0.16 -7.78
N GLU A 54 -7.10 0.15 -7.68
CA GLU A 54 -6.26 -0.83 -8.38
C GLU A 54 -6.04 -2.08 -7.53
N GLY A 55 -6.03 -1.93 -6.20
CA GLY A 55 -5.92 -3.03 -5.24
C GLY A 55 -6.55 -2.70 -3.90
N GLU A 56 -6.52 -3.69 -3.01
CA GLU A 56 -6.88 -3.58 -1.60
C GLU A 56 -6.12 -4.64 -0.78
N ALA A 57 -5.49 -4.21 0.29
CA ALA A 57 -4.90 -5.06 1.32
C ALA A 57 -5.86 -5.26 2.51
N PHE A 58 -5.94 -6.48 3.03
CA PHE A 58 -6.84 -6.85 4.13
C PHE A 58 -6.08 -7.22 5.41
N PRO A 59 -6.71 -7.09 6.61
CA PRO A 59 -6.07 -7.43 7.89
C PRO A 59 -5.59 -8.87 8.02
N ASP A 60 -6.19 -9.82 7.28
CA ASP A 60 -5.75 -11.23 7.27
C ASP A 60 -4.48 -11.45 6.41
N GLY A 61 -3.91 -10.38 5.86
CA GLY A 61 -2.76 -10.39 4.98
C GLY A 61 -3.08 -10.76 3.53
N SER A 62 -4.36 -10.90 3.16
CA SER A 62 -4.73 -11.07 1.75
C SER A 62 -4.66 -9.75 1.00
N ILE A 63 -4.41 -9.84 -0.31
CA ILE A 63 -4.37 -8.74 -1.26
C ILE A 63 -5.29 -9.09 -2.41
N LYS A 64 -6.18 -8.16 -2.75
CA LYS A 64 -6.99 -8.22 -3.96
C LYS A 64 -6.48 -7.18 -4.94
N ILE A 65 -6.14 -7.59 -6.15
CA ILE A 65 -5.89 -6.68 -7.28
C ILE A 65 -7.13 -6.71 -8.19
N TYR A 66 -7.67 -5.55 -8.54
CA TYR A 66 -8.85 -5.48 -9.41
C TYR A 66 -8.44 -5.62 -10.87
N TYR A 67 -9.12 -6.51 -11.58
CA TYR A 67 -8.81 -6.81 -12.97
C TYR A 67 -9.16 -5.62 -13.88
N ASP A 68 -8.18 -5.21 -14.66
CA ASP A 68 -8.33 -4.31 -15.79
C ASP A 68 -7.66 -4.97 -17.02
N PRO A 69 -8.40 -5.21 -18.13
CA PRO A 69 -7.83 -5.76 -19.36
C PRO A 69 -6.65 -4.95 -19.92
N LYS A 70 -6.56 -3.65 -19.57
CA LYS A 70 -5.48 -2.75 -19.98
C LYS A 70 -4.32 -2.71 -18.99
N MET A 71 -4.41 -3.42 -17.87
CA MET A 71 -3.32 -3.51 -16.89
C MET A 71 -2.17 -4.33 -17.48
N SER A 72 -1.01 -3.70 -17.62
CA SER A 72 0.23 -4.39 -17.94
C SER A 72 0.78 -5.13 -16.72
N ASP A 73 1.64 -6.11 -16.94
CA ASP A 73 2.35 -6.82 -15.86
C ASP A 73 3.12 -5.86 -14.95
N ALA A 74 3.77 -4.84 -15.53
CA ALA A 74 4.47 -3.81 -14.77
C ALA A 74 3.53 -2.99 -13.88
N ARG A 75 2.35 -2.59 -14.39
CA ARG A 75 1.34 -1.89 -13.59
C ARG A 75 0.80 -2.79 -12.49
N MET A 76 0.54 -4.06 -12.77
CA MET A 76 0.11 -5.04 -11.77
C MET A 76 1.13 -5.22 -10.65
N ALA A 77 2.42 -5.35 -11.00
CA ALA A 77 3.48 -5.46 -10.03
C ALA A 77 3.64 -4.19 -9.19
N CYS A 78 3.44 -3.01 -9.79
CA CYS A 78 3.37 -1.74 -9.06
C CYS A 78 2.20 -1.69 -8.06
N CYS A 79 1.02 -2.18 -8.45
CA CYS A 79 -0.13 -2.28 -7.55
C CYS A 79 0.18 -3.24 -6.39
N LEU A 80 0.72 -4.42 -6.69
CA LEU A 80 1.09 -5.38 -5.67
C LEU A 80 2.16 -4.83 -4.70
N ALA A 81 3.16 -4.10 -5.18
CA ALA A 81 4.17 -3.45 -4.34
C ALA A 81 3.54 -2.43 -3.37
N HIS A 82 2.55 -1.66 -3.86
CA HIS A 82 1.78 -0.70 -3.06
C HIS A 82 0.97 -1.42 -1.96
N GLU A 83 0.18 -2.44 -2.31
CA GLU A 83 -0.64 -3.18 -1.34
C GLU A 83 0.19 -3.94 -0.29
N ILE A 84 1.30 -4.55 -0.70
CA ILE A 84 2.23 -5.20 0.24
C ILE A 84 2.76 -4.17 1.24
N GLN A 85 3.02 -2.94 0.81
CA GLN A 85 3.52 -1.91 1.70
C GLN A 85 2.49 -1.51 2.78
N HIS A 86 1.20 -1.48 2.45
CA HIS A 86 0.14 -1.32 3.45
C HIS A 86 0.17 -2.42 4.51
N LEU A 87 0.27 -3.69 4.10
CA LEU A 87 0.37 -4.81 5.05
C LEU A 87 1.56 -4.67 5.99
N ARG A 88 2.72 -4.24 5.46
CA ARG A 88 3.91 -3.99 6.28
C ARG A 88 3.69 -2.85 7.26
N TYR A 89 3.08 -1.77 6.80
CA TYR A 89 2.78 -0.60 7.63
C TYR A 89 1.81 -0.97 8.76
N PHE A 90 0.74 -1.71 8.48
CA PHE A 90 -0.21 -2.14 9.49
C PHE A 90 0.40 -3.08 10.53
N ALA A 91 1.19 -4.07 10.11
CA ALA A 91 1.86 -4.96 11.04
C ALA A 91 2.86 -4.21 11.96
N VAL A 92 3.62 -3.25 11.42
CA VAL A 92 4.53 -2.43 12.23
C VAL A 92 3.77 -1.46 13.12
N ARG A 93 2.65 -0.88 12.66
CA ARG A 93 1.75 -0.07 13.49
C ARG A 93 1.25 -0.86 14.69
N GLU A 94 0.76 -2.09 14.48
CA GLU A 94 0.27 -2.93 15.57
C GLU A 94 1.37 -3.23 16.59
N ALA A 95 2.57 -3.57 16.13
CA ALA A 95 3.72 -3.78 17.02
C ALA A 95 4.11 -2.49 17.78
N TYR A 96 4.12 -1.34 17.10
CA TYR A 96 4.43 -0.03 17.68
C TYR A 96 3.41 0.36 18.75
N LEU A 97 2.11 0.16 18.49
CA LEU A 97 1.06 0.47 19.47
C LEU A 97 0.99 -0.53 20.62
N GLY A 98 1.55 -1.73 20.45
CA GLY A 98 1.60 -2.79 21.44
C GLY A 98 2.78 -2.73 22.41
N GLU A 99 3.81 -1.93 22.12
CA GLU A 99 4.95 -1.75 23.02
C GLU A 99 4.77 -0.56 23.99
N PRO A 100 5.50 -0.51 25.13
CA PRO A 100 5.53 0.65 26.01
C PRO A 100 6.08 1.90 25.29
N GLU A 101 5.67 3.10 25.72
CA GLU A 101 6.08 4.37 25.08
C GLU A 101 7.61 4.61 25.03
N ASP A 102 8.38 3.98 25.92
CA ASP A 102 9.85 4.01 25.93
C ASP A 102 10.49 2.83 25.18
N GLY A 103 9.69 2.11 24.40
CA GLY A 103 10.07 0.96 23.60
C GLY A 103 10.97 1.28 22.40
N PRO A 104 11.60 0.25 21.83
CA PRO A 104 12.56 0.41 20.74
C PRO A 104 11.93 0.93 19.44
N LEU A 105 10.69 0.58 19.10
CA LEU A 105 10.01 1.11 17.90
C LEU A 105 9.68 2.60 18.09
N HIS A 106 9.24 3.02 19.28
CA HIS A 106 9.07 4.45 19.60
C HIS A 106 10.35 5.24 19.38
N GLY A 107 11.48 4.74 19.89
CA GLY A 107 12.80 5.35 19.65
C GLY A 107 13.17 5.38 18.16
N ARG A 108 12.94 4.27 17.44
CA ARG A 108 13.27 4.11 16.01
C ARG A 108 12.52 5.11 15.13
N PHE A 109 11.24 5.32 15.40
CA PHE A 109 10.37 6.16 14.59
C PHE A 109 10.21 7.60 15.10
N SER A 110 10.78 7.93 16.27
CA SER A 110 10.69 9.26 16.93
C SER A 110 11.03 10.46 16.03
N LYS A 111 11.95 10.29 15.07
CA LYS A 111 12.37 11.37 14.16
C LYS A 111 11.31 11.73 13.10
N PHE A 112 10.37 10.84 12.80
CA PHE A 112 9.30 11.05 11.82
C PHE A 112 8.14 11.81 12.45
N THR A 113 8.42 13.03 12.89
CA THR A 113 7.43 13.86 13.58
C THR A 113 6.29 14.29 12.65
N PRO A 114 5.08 14.57 13.18
CA PRO A 114 3.95 15.02 12.37
C PRO A 114 4.26 16.25 11.52
N GLY A 115 4.97 17.23 12.10
CA GLY A 115 5.38 18.45 11.40
C GLY A 115 6.39 18.18 10.27
N LEU A 116 7.33 17.25 10.47
CA LEU A 116 8.28 16.85 9.43
C LEU A 116 7.57 16.21 8.24
N LEU A 117 6.70 15.23 8.50
CA LEU A 117 5.97 14.50 7.46
C LEU A 117 5.00 15.41 6.70
N ALA A 118 4.24 16.24 7.42
CA ALA A 118 3.32 17.19 6.80
C ALA A 118 4.03 18.22 5.90
N ALA A 119 5.25 18.64 6.27
CA ALA A 119 6.05 19.53 5.44
C ALA A 119 6.55 18.85 4.14
N GLN A 120 6.64 17.51 4.10
CA GLN A 120 7.06 16.78 2.90
C GLN A 120 5.92 16.47 1.94
N ARG A 121 4.67 16.39 2.44
CA ARG A 121 3.47 16.05 1.65
C ARG A 121 3.60 14.69 0.94
N GLY A 122 2.74 14.40 -0.02
CA GLY A 122 2.74 13.15 -0.80
C GLY A 122 3.86 13.11 -1.84
N VAL A 123 4.17 11.92 -2.36
CA VAL A 123 5.21 11.67 -3.37
C VAL A 123 4.66 11.48 -4.80
N SER A 124 3.35 11.53 -4.93
CA SER A 124 2.57 11.38 -6.17
C SER A 124 1.35 12.31 -6.10
N ASP A 125 0.63 12.48 -7.20
CA ASP A 125 -0.65 13.19 -7.19
C ASP A 125 -1.65 12.49 -6.25
N TYR A 126 -1.74 11.16 -6.33
CA TYR A 126 -2.64 10.34 -5.51
C TYR A 126 -2.38 10.49 -4.01
N SER A 127 -1.16 10.25 -3.54
CA SER A 127 -0.82 10.45 -2.12
C SER A 127 -1.03 11.90 -1.66
N ASN A 128 -0.82 12.90 -2.54
CA ASN A 128 -1.12 14.30 -2.22
C ASN A 128 -2.63 14.57 -2.04
N GLU A 129 -3.49 13.89 -2.78
CA GLU A 129 -4.95 13.98 -2.58
C GLU A 129 -5.35 13.50 -1.19
N HIS A 130 -4.70 12.46 -0.64
CA HIS A 130 -4.93 12.04 0.75
C HIS A 130 -4.50 13.11 1.76
N TRP A 131 -3.38 13.81 1.50
CA TRP A 131 -2.96 14.95 2.32
C TRP A 131 -3.94 16.14 2.23
N ASP A 132 -4.56 16.39 1.07
CA ASP A 132 -5.58 17.42 0.89
C ASP A 132 -6.94 17.03 1.48
N SER A 133 -7.19 15.73 1.58
CA SER A 133 -8.39 15.14 2.17
C SER A 133 -8.40 15.18 3.69
N TRP A 134 -7.24 15.33 4.33
CA TRP A 134 -7.12 15.34 5.78
C TRP A 134 -7.95 16.47 6.42
N ARG A 135 -8.87 16.10 7.32
CA ARG A 135 -9.82 17.04 7.97
C ARG A 135 -9.58 17.29 9.45
N ALA A 136 -8.67 16.56 10.09
CA ALA A 136 -8.40 16.79 11.51
C ALA A 136 -7.69 18.13 11.74
N ALA A 137 -7.86 18.70 12.94
CA ALA A 137 -7.24 19.99 13.30
C ALA A 137 -5.71 19.91 13.41
N ALA A 138 -5.18 18.76 13.82
CA ALA A 138 -3.74 18.51 13.90
C ALA A 138 -3.25 17.73 12.67
N PRO A 139 -1.97 17.89 12.27
CA PRO A 139 -1.39 17.03 11.23
C PRO A 139 -1.44 15.53 11.60
N PRO A 140 -1.51 14.64 10.59
CA PRO A 140 -1.51 13.20 10.82
C PRO A 140 -0.23 12.78 11.55
N LYS A 141 -0.35 11.78 12.42
CA LYS A 141 0.76 11.22 13.18
C LYS A 141 1.08 9.84 12.62
N LEU A 142 2.38 9.53 12.53
CA LEU A 142 2.82 8.20 12.12
C LEU A 142 2.14 7.13 13.00
N PHE A 143 1.63 6.07 12.37
CA PHE A 143 0.93 4.96 13.02
C PHE A 143 -0.37 5.30 13.76
N SER A 144 -0.97 6.48 13.53
CA SER A 144 -2.31 6.76 14.04
C SER A 144 -3.41 6.08 13.21
N MET A 145 -4.64 6.11 13.71
CA MET A 145 -5.82 5.62 12.97
C MET A 145 -6.28 6.72 12.01
N GLU A 146 -5.46 7.02 11.01
CA GLU A 146 -5.59 8.21 10.15
C GLU A 146 -7.00 8.37 9.55
N MET A 147 -7.58 7.28 9.03
CA MET A 147 -8.94 7.30 8.48
C MET A 147 -10.00 7.72 9.52
N GLU A 148 -9.90 7.23 10.76
CA GLU A 148 -10.84 7.55 11.83
C GLU A 148 -10.64 8.99 12.35
N GLU A 149 -9.40 9.45 12.40
CA GLU A 149 -9.03 10.75 12.96
C GLU A 149 -9.29 11.91 12.00
N GLY A 150 -8.98 11.72 10.71
CA GLY A 150 -8.95 12.79 9.72
C GLY A 150 -9.66 12.48 8.41
N GLY A 151 -10.30 11.30 8.28
CA GLY A 151 -11.06 10.91 7.10
C GLY A 151 -10.22 10.58 5.87
N SER A 152 -8.92 10.35 6.05
CA SER A 152 -7.98 9.95 5.00
C SER A 152 -6.70 9.36 5.61
N GLU A 153 -5.89 8.65 4.82
CA GLU A 153 -4.67 7.96 5.26
C GLU A 153 -3.38 8.52 4.62
N PRO A 154 -3.06 9.80 4.80
CA PRO A 154 -1.96 10.47 4.09
C PRO A 154 -0.59 9.81 4.28
N ILE A 155 -0.22 9.37 5.49
CA ILE A 155 1.09 8.77 5.73
C ILE A 155 1.14 7.36 5.16
N ASN A 156 0.13 6.52 5.45
CA ASN A 156 0.06 5.14 4.95
C ASN A 156 0.15 5.09 3.42
N GLU A 157 -0.65 5.90 2.72
CA GLU A 157 -0.69 5.99 1.26
C GLU A 157 0.60 6.55 0.67
N THR A 158 1.20 7.55 1.32
CA THR A 158 2.48 8.08 0.86
C THR A 158 3.59 7.02 0.94
N VAL A 159 3.64 6.23 2.02
CA VAL A 159 4.62 5.15 2.16
C VAL A 159 4.38 4.05 1.13
N ALA A 160 3.12 3.71 0.82
CA ALA A 160 2.77 2.76 -0.23
C ALA A 160 3.18 3.24 -1.62
N ASP A 161 2.99 4.52 -1.93
CA ASP A 161 3.43 5.11 -3.19
C ASP A 161 4.95 5.21 -3.35
N VAL A 162 5.69 5.34 -2.24
CA VAL A 162 7.15 5.20 -2.27
C VAL A 162 7.54 3.80 -2.73
N ALA A 163 6.88 2.74 -2.22
CA ALA A 163 7.16 1.36 -2.63
C ALA A 163 6.83 1.14 -4.11
N LYS A 164 5.69 1.64 -4.58
CA LYS A 164 5.30 1.66 -6.00
C LYS A 164 6.38 2.31 -6.87
N ALA A 165 6.86 3.48 -6.47
CA ALA A 165 7.85 4.23 -7.23
C ALA A 165 9.24 3.55 -7.24
N LEU A 166 9.68 3.03 -6.10
CA LEU A 166 10.94 2.28 -6.01
C LEU A 166 10.92 1.01 -6.85
N TYR A 167 9.79 0.31 -6.92
CA TYR A 167 9.65 -0.85 -7.81
C TYR A 167 9.71 -0.43 -9.28
N ASN A 168 8.94 0.59 -9.68
CA ASN A 168 8.80 0.98 -11.08
C ASN A 168 10.08 1.59 -11.67
N TRP A 169 10.80 2.39 -10.88
CA TRP A 169 11.93 3.19 -11.36
C TRP A 169 13.27 2.84 -10.70
N GLY A 170 13.28 1.90 -9.77
CA GLY A 170 14.47 1.47 -9.05
C GLY A 170 14.89 2.43 -7.91
N PRO A 171 16.00 2.11 -7.22
CA PRO A 171 16.44 2.85 -6.03
C PRO A 171 16.84 4.30 -6.31
N GLU A 172 17.23 4.61 -7.54
CA GLU A 172 17.70 5.94 -7.98
C GLU A 172 16.57 6.93 -8.26
N VAL A 173 15.30 6.49 -8.20
CA VAL A 173 14.14 7.36 -8.37
C VAL A 173 14.21 8.55 -7.41
N ARG A 174 13.90 9.76 -7.89
CA ARG A 174 13.94 10.96 -7.07
C ARG A 174 12.68 11.06 -6.22
N ILE A 175 12.77 10.57 -4.99
CA ILE A 175 11.76 10.71 -3.94
C ILE A 175 12.42 11.41 -2.77
N ASN A 176 11.65 12.19 -2.01
CA ASN A 176 12.13 12.81 -0.79
C ASN A 176 12.84 11.77 0.12
N PRO A 177 14.07 12.04 0.59
CA PRO A 177 14.82 11.10 1.42
C PRO A 177 14.10 10.69 2.71
N VAL A 178 13.31 11.58 3.32
CA VAL A 178 12.54 11.27 4.54
C VAL A 178 11.55 10.14 4.27
N TRP A 179 10.86 10.17 3.13
CA TRP A 179 9.89 9.15 2.76
C TRP A 179 10.54 7.81 2.42
N LYS A 180 11.67 7.83 1.69
CA LYS A 180 12.46 6.61 1.45
C LYS A 180 12.95 6.00 2.76
N GLU A 181 13.43 6.83 3.68
CA GLU A 181 13.93 6.36 4.96
C GLU A 181 12.82 5.77 5.84
N LEU A 182 11.65 6.40 5.87
CA LEU A 182 10.49 5.87 6.59
C LEU A 182 10.05 4.52 6.01
N GLN A 183 9.91 4.44 4.67
CA GLN A 183 9.51 3.21 4.00
C GLN A 183 10.51 2.07 4.25
N GLN A 184 11.81 2.36 4.20
CA GLN A 184 12.84 1.39 4.54
C GLN A 184 12.77 0.97 6.01
N ALA A 185 12.56 1.91 6.94
CA ALA A 185 12.43 1.60 8.36
C ALA A 185 11.23 0.68 8.63
N VAL A 186 10.07 0.93 7.99
CA VAL A 186 8.91 0.04 8.07
C VAL A 186 9.25 -1.35 7.54
N ASN A 187 9.92 -1.46 6.39
CA ASN A 187 10.32 -2.75 5.84
C ASN A 187 11.30 -3.51 6.74
N ASP A 188 12.26 -2.81 7.35
CA ASP A 188 13.25 -3.41 8.24
C ASP A 188 12.59 -3.98 9.49
N GLU A 189 11.69 -3.23 10.12
CA GLU A 189 10.97 -3.71 11.31
C GLU A 189 9.99 -4.83 10.95
N TYR A 190 9.28 -4.73 9.83
CA TYR A 190 8.42 -5.81 9.35
C TYR A 190 9.17 -7.12 9.16
N ARG A 191 10.37 -7.09 8.55
CA ARG A 191 11.21 -8.28 8.39
C ARG A 191 11.60 -8.91 9.72
N LYS A 192 11.86 -8.11 10.75
CA LYS A 192 12.16 -8.64 12.10
C LYS A 192 10.95 -9.32 12.72
N LEU A 193 9.75 -8.71 12.57
CA LEU A 193 8.50 -9.28 13.08
C LEU A 193 8.18 -10.64 12.45
N THR A 194 8.48 -10.82 11.16
CA THR A 194 8.20 -12.07 10.44
C THR A 194 9.33 -13.10 10.51
N SER A 195 10.58 -12.68 10.75
CA SER A 195 11.73 -13.59 10.88
C SER A 195 11.97 -14.07 12.33
N GLY A 196 11.42 -13.38 13.33
CA GLY A 196 11.56 -13.70 14.75
C GLY A 196 10.67 -14.85 15.25
N GLY A 197 9.87 -15.46 14.38
CA GLY A 197 9.06 -16.64 14.68
C GLY A 197 9.75 -17.93 14.26
N VAL A 198 10.72 -18.39 15.06
CA VAL A 198 11.19 -19.78 15.11
C VAL A 198 11.20 -20.24 16.56
#